data_AF-A0A953K4C5-F1
#
_entry.id   AF-A0A953K4C5-F1
#
_cell.length_a   1.000
_cell.length_b   1.000
_cell.length_c   1.000
_cell.angle_alpha   90.00
_cell.angle_beta   90.00
_cell.angle_gamma   90.00
#
_symmetry.space_group_name_H-M   'P 1'
#
loop_
_entity.id
_entity.type
_entity.pdbx_description
1 polymer ?
#
loop_
_entity_poly.entity_id
_entity_poly.type
_entity_poly.pdbx_seq_one_letter_code
_entity_poly.pdbx_strand_id
1 'polypeptide(L)' 'MAVFLVTLVVFGLFFALMSVRLLFIKNGEFRGTCATQSPFLAKEGITCGYCGKVIGEGDPC' A
#
# COMPACT_ATOMS: atom_id res chain seq x y z
N MET A 1 -18.71 -24.24 -13.99
CA MET A 1 -19.45 -23.16 -13.31
C MET A 1 -18.99 -22.94 -11.87
N ALA A 2 -18.85 -23.99 -11.04
CA ALA A 2 -18.37 -23.86 -9.65
C ALA A 2 -17.02 -23.12 -9.52
N VAL A 3 -16.04 -23.46 -10.37
CA VAL A 3 -14.71 -22.84 -10.34
C VAL A 3 -14.76 -21.33 -10.61
N PHE A 4 -15.64 -20.90 -11.51
CA PHE A 4 -15.79 -19.48 -11.88
C PHE A 4 -16.33 -18.64 -10.72
N LEU A 5 -17.33 -19.16 -9.99
CA LEU A 5 -17.87 -18.49 -8.81
C LEU A 5 -16.83 -18.43 -7.67
N VAL A 6 -16.08 -19.52 -7.44
CA VAL A 6 -15.02 -19.55 -6.43
C VAL A 6 -13.94 -18.52 -6.75
N THR A 7 -13.51 -18.41 -8.00
CA THR A 7 -12.52 -17.41 -8.41
C THR A 7 -13.00 -16.00 -8.14
N LEU A 8 -14.25 -15.65 -8.49
CA LEU A 8 -14.79 -14.31 -8.23
C LEU A 8 -14.87 -13.98 -6.74
N VAL A 9 -15.26 -14.96 -5.91
CA VAL A 9 -15.32 -14.77 -4.45
C VAL A 9 -13.93 -14.54 -3.87
N VAL A 10 -12.94 -15.36 -4.24
CA VAL A 10 -11.56 -15.22 -3.73
C VAL A 10 -10.94 -13.90 -4.19
N PHE A 11 -11.17 -13.52 -5.45
CA PHE A 11 -10.66 -12.25 -5.99
C PHE A 11 -11.31 -11.06 -5.28
N GLY A 12 -12.63 -11.05 -5.11
CA GLY A 12 -13.34 -10.00 -4.36
C GLY A 12 -12.87 -9.89 -2.91
N LEU A 13 -12.65 -11.03 -2.24
CA LEU A 13 -12.14 -11.07 -0.88
C LEU A 13 -10.72 -10.48 -0.78
N PHE A 14 -9.85 -10.75 -1.75
CA PHE A 14 -8.50 -10.19 -1.79
C PHE A 14 -8.50 -8.66 -1.83
N PHE A 15 -9.30 -8.04 -2.69
CA PHE A 15 -9.40 -6.57 -2.76
C PHE A 15 -10.06 -5.96 -1.53
N ALA A 16 -11.06 -6.64 -0.95
CA ALA A 16 -11.67 -6.21 0.30
C ALA A 16 -10.64 -6.19 1.43
N LEU A 17 -9.86 -7.26 1.61
CA LEU A 17 -8.82 -7.37 2.64
C LEU A 17 -7.67 -6.38 2.45
N MET A 18 -7.29 -6.07 1.20
CA MET A 18 -6.32 -5.02 0.90
C MET A 18 -6.82 -3.63 1.33
N SER A 19 -8.10 -3.33 1.10
CA SER A 19 -8.69 -2.02 1.37
C SER A 19 -8.95 -1.77 2.86
N VAL A 20 -9.13 -2.83 3.66
CA VAL A 20 -9.35 -2.72 5.11
C VAL A 20 -8.20 -1.96 5.78
N ARG A 21 -6.94 -2.21 5.41
CA ARG A 21 -5.82 -1.46 6.01
C ARG A 21 -5.90 0.04 5.74
N LEU A 22 -6.35 0.46 4.55
CA LEU A 22 -6.49 1.87 4.21
C LEU A 22 -7.57 2.58 5.03
N LEU A 23 -8.70 1.90 5.29
CA LEU A 23 -9.82 2.45 6.06
C LEU A 23 -9.53 2.54 7.57
N PHE A 24 -8.71 1.62 8.11
CA PHE A 24 -8.37 1.59 9.53
C PHE A 24 -7.09 2.38 9.88
N ILE A 25 -6.31 2.85 8.91
CA ILE A 25 -5.14 3.70 9.16
C ILE A 25 -5.57 5.17 9.27
N LYS A 26 -5.28 5.78 10.43
CA LYS A 26 -5.51 7.20 10.70
C LYS A 26 -4.63 8.02 9.72
N ASN A 27 -5.27 8.84 8.87
CA ASN A 27 -4.70 9.62 7.74
C ASN A 27 -4.58 8.90 6.38
N GLY A 28 -5.11 7.69 6.20
CA GLY A 28 -5.14 7.03 4.89
C GLY A 28 -3.75 6.77 4.29
N GLU A 29 -2.72 6.72 5.13
CA GLU A 29 -1.35 6.52 4.67
C GLU A 29 -1.16 5.09 4.21
N PHE A 30 -0.75 4.92 2.95
CA PHE A 30 -0.28 3.65 2.45
C PHE A 30 1.03 3.32 3.17
N ARG A 31 0.99 2.43 4.17
CA ARG A 31 2.19 1.95 4.88
C ARG A 31 2.51 0.51 4.50
N GLY A 32 3.70 0.29 3.93
CA GLY A 32 4.27 -1.05 3.75
C GLY A 32 4.13 -1.68 2.36
N THR A 33 3.81 -0.90 1.33
CA THR A 33 3.95 -1.34 -0.07
C THR A 33 5.09 -0.58 -0.74
N CYS A 34 5.59 -1.05 -1.88
CA CYS A 34 6.61 -0.31 -2.63
C CYS A 34 6.17 1.13 -2.95
N ALA A 35 4.86 1.40 -3.05
CA ALA A 35 4.31 2.74 -3.29
C ALA A 35 4.50 3.71 -2.10
N THR A 36 4.61 3.19 -0.87
CA THR A 36 4.89 3.99 0.34
C THR A 36 6.23 4.74 0.26
N GLN A 37 7.18 4.24 -0.54
CA GLN A 37 8.49 4.85 -0.71
C GLN A 37 8.54 5.86 -1.85
N SER A 38 7.42 6.11 -2.53
CA SER A 38 7.41 7.13 -3.58
C SER A 38 7.44 8.54 -2.96
N PRO A 39 8.30 9.45 -3.45
CA PRO A 39 8.43 10.81 -2.92
C PRO A 39 7.16 11.65 -3.06
N PHE A 40 6.19 11.21 -3.89
CA PHE A 40 4.89 11.84 -4.05
C PHE A 40 3.85 11.43 -3.00
N LEU A 41 4.04 10.30 -2.32
CA LEU A 41 3.08 9.74 -1.35
C LEU A 41 3.68 9.55 0.05
N ALA A 42 5.01 9.61 0.18
CA ALA A 42 5.71 9.55 1.45
C ALA A 42 5.65 10.91 2.15
N LYS A 43 5.31 10.93 3.45
CA LYS A 43 5.53 12.11 4.29
C LYS A 43 7.03 12.31 4.48
N GLU A 44 7.46 13.57 4.56
CA GLU A 44 8.85 13.93 4.79
C GLU A 44 9.41 13.23 6.03
N GLY A 45 10.58 12.61 5.89
CA GLY A 45 11.30 11.98 7.01
C GLY A 45 11.04 10.48 7.20
N ILE A 46 10.31 9.82 6.29
CA ILE A 46 10.14 8.36 6.33
C ILE A 46 11.39 7.66 5.78
N THR A 47 11.92 6.71 6.53
CA THR A 47 12.99 5.82 6.05
C THR A 47 12.41 4.72 5.16
N CYS A 48 12.89 4.64 3.93
CA CYS A 48 12.60 3.58 2.97
C CYS A 48 13.00 2.21 3.56
N GLY A 49 12.03 1.36 3.90
CA GLY A 49 12.29 0.03 4.46
C GLY A 49 13.03 -0.96 3.53
N TYR A 50 13.26 -0.60 2.26
CA TYR A 50 14.01 -1.41 1.29
C TYR A 50 15.48 -0.98 1.17
N CYS A 51 15.76 0.33 1.06
CA CYS A 51 17.12 0.85 0.89
C CYS A 51 17.65 1.68 2.07
N GLY A 52 16.84 1.94 3.10
CA GLY A 52 17.21 2.67 4.32
C GLY A 52 17.31 4.19 4.19
N LYS A 53 17.15 4.76 3.00
CA LYS A 53 17.19 6.21 2.79
C LYS A 53 16.00 6.91 3.44
N VAL A 54 16.25 8.07 4.06
CA VAL A 54 15.20 9.01 4.46
C VAL A 54 14.69 9.70 3.19
N ILE A 55 13.38 9.69 2.95
CA ILE A 55 12.76 10.30 1.77
C ILE A 55 12.09 11.62 2.17
N GLY A 56 12.48 12.72 1.51
CA GLY A 56 11.83 14.03 1.57
C GLY A 56 10.99 14.33 0.33
N GLU A 57 10.19 15.40 0.40
CA GLU A 57 9.35 15.88 -0.71
C GLU A 57 10.28 16.33 -1.86
N GLY A 58 10.34 15.54 -2.95
CA GLY A 58 11.17 15.83 -4.12
C GLY A 58 12.48 15.03 -4.25
N ASP A 59 12.78 14.09 -3.34
CA ASP A 59 13.98 13.25 -3.48
C ASP A 59 13.79 12.14 -4.53
N PRO A 60 14.73 11.96 -5.49
CA PRO A 60 14.73 10.79 -6.35
C PRO A 60 15.08 9.56 -5.49
N CYS A 61 14.19 8.57 -5.49
CA CYS A 61 14.39 7.26 -4.86
C CYS A 61 15.76 6.64 -5.22
#